data_AF-A0A0K8QPL4-F1
#
_entry.id   AF-A0A0K8QPL4-F1
#
_cell.length_a   1.000
_cell.length_b   1.000
_cell.length_c   1.000
_cell.angle_alpha   90.00
_cell.angle_beta   90.00
_cell.angle_gamma   90.00
#
_symmetry.space_group_name_H-M   'P 1'
#
loop_
_entity.id
_entity.type
_entity.pdbx_description
1 polymer ?
#
loop_
_entity_poly.entity_id
_entity_poly.type
_entity_poly.pdbx_seq_one_letter_code
_entity_poly.pdbx_strand_id
1 'polypeptide(L)'
;MKAALAIALFAFSAAAADFPVDRVTTLTSAPGEGKVAFLSRAAKTFRAFSDRTGYEACAEIATDGARFGLVVTTSHSHIGCAVNRALVPSGMTATGESIHSHGINTAFHPSRVDRMFLGIPLTARADAAIVGGQDPEHFSETDFAGAHGYLATPSGLKYQDGAGSERVVKAP
;
A
#
# COMPACT_ATOMS: atom_id res chain seq x y z
N MET A 1 -46.42 17.54 -34.96
CA MET A 1 -45.36 18.15 -34.12
C MET A 1 -44.78 17.05 -33.24
N LYS A 2 -43.51 16.65 -33.43
CA LYS A 2 -42.81 15.68 -32.57
C LYS A 2 -41.69 16.44 -31.86
N ALA A 3 -41.81 16.63 -30.56
CA ALA A 3 -40.75 17.19 -29.74
C ALA A 3 -39.76 16.08 -29.39
N ALA A 4 -38.52 16.20 -29.85
CA ALA A 4 -37.42 15.34 -29.45
C ALA A 4 -36.91 15.81 -28.09
N LEU A 5 -37.04 14.96 -27.07
CA LEU A 5 -36.47 15.19 -25.74
C LEU A 5 -35.00 14.79 -25.78
N ALA A 6 -34.10 15.78 -25.80
CA ALA A 6 -32.68 15.55 -25.66
C ALA A 6 -32.35 15.33 -24.17
N ILE A 7 -31.99 14.10 -23.82
CA ILE A 7 -31.45 13.77 -22.49
C ILE A 7 -29.96 14.10 -22.52
N ALA A 8 -29.57 15.16 -21.81
CA ALA A 8 -28.16 15.45 -21.57
C ALA A 8 -27.61 14.44 -20.56
N LEU A 9 -26.75 13.53 -21.02
CA LEU A 9 -25.93 12.72 -20.12
C LEU A 9 -24.83 13.61 -19.53
N PHE A 10 -24.95 13.94 -18.24
CA PHE A 10 -23.84 14.44 -17.45
C PHE A 10 -22.95 13.26 -17.06
N ALA A 11 -21.75 13.18 -17.64
CA ALA A 11 -20.72 12.29 -17.17
C ALA A 11 -20.19 12.84 -15.83
N PHE A 12 -20.56 12.19 -14.72
CA PHE A 12 -19.86 12.40 -13.46
C PHE A 12 -18.51 11.71 -13.55
N SER A 13 -17.44 12.48 -13.71
CA SER A 13 -16.10 11.98 -13.48
C SER A 13 -15.95 11.75 -11.98
N ALA A 14 -15.84 10.49 -11.55
CA ALA A 14 -15.43 10.19 -10.19
C ALA A 14 -14.01 10.75 -10.02
N ALA A 15 -13.86 11.83 -9.26
CA ALA A 15 -12.55 12.26 -8.80
C ALA A 15 -11.98 11.09 -7.97
N ALA A 16 -10.82 10.58 -8.36
CA ALA A 16 -10.09 9.65 -7.51
C ALA A 16 -9.89 10.31 -6.14
N ALA A 17 -10.19 9.58 -5.06
CA ALA A 17 -9.96 10.11 -3.72
C ALA A 17 -8.45 10.30 -3.53
N ASP A 18 -8.00 11.55 -3.37
CA ASP A 18 -6.63 11.84 -2.95
C ASP A 18 -6.48 11.44 -1.49
N PHE A 19 -5.79 10.33 -1.27
CA PHE A 19 -5.40 9.89 0.06
C PHE A 19 -4.15 10.67 0.49
N PRO A 20 -4.14 11.29 1.69
CA PRO A 20 -2.93 11.91 2.19
C PRO A 20 -1.84 10.85 2.37
N VAL A 21 -0.62 11.16 1.92
CA VAL A 21 0.56 10.31 2.07
C VAL A 21 1.70 11.10 2.68
N ASP A 22 2.24 10.59 3.78
CA ASP A 22 3.42 11.17 4.42
C ASP A 22 4.64 10.31 4.13
N ARG A 23 5.77 10.97 3.86
CA ARG A 23 7.05 10.28 3.66
C ARG A 23 7.60 9.80 4.99
N VAL A 24 7.87 8.50 5.09
CA VAL A 24 8.55 7.87 6.22
C VAL A 24 10.07 7.94 6.03
N THR A 25 10.56 7.49 4.87
CA THR A 25 12.00 7.48 4.54
C THR A 25 12.23 7.25 3.05
N THR A 26 13.49 7.25 2.63
CA THR A 26 13.91 6.84 1.28
C THR A 26 15.03 5.81 1.41
N LEU A 27 14.89 4.70 0.69
CA LEU A 27 15.84 3.58 0.71
C LEU A 27 16.38 3.35 -0.69
N THR A 28 17.65 2.96 -0.79
CA THR A 28 18.30 2.58 -2.04
C THR A 28 19.14 1.34 -1.80
N SER A 29 19.25 0.48 -2.82
CA SER A 29 20.09 -0.71 -2.76
C SER A 29 21.56 -0.33 -2.79
N ALA A 30 22.40 -1.16 -2.17
CA ALA A 30 23.84 -1.08 -2.36
C ALA A 30 24.22 -1.42 -3.81
N PRO A 31 25.38 -0.96 -4.31
CA PRO A 31 25.86 -1.38 -5.63
C PRO A 31 25.94 -2.92 -5.73
N GLY A 32 25.32 -3.49 -6.77
CA GLY A 32 25.28 -4.94 -6.99
C GLY A 32 24.31 -5.72 -6.10
N GLU A 33 23.59 -5.07 -5.17
CA GLU A 33 22.56 -5.72 -4.37
C GLU A 33 21.31 -6.00 -5.22
N GLY A 34 20.98 -7.29 -5.41
CA GLY A 34 19.79 -7.69 -6.18
C GLY A 34 18.48 -7.33 -5.47
N LYS A 35 17.39 -7.21 -6.25
CA LYS A 35 16.05 -6.80 -5.78
C LYS A 35 15.63 -7.49 -4.49
N VAL A 36 15.71 -8.83 -4.47
CA VAL A 36 15.26 -9.63 -3.32
C VAL A 36 16.08 -9.34 -2.07
N ALA A 37 17.41 -9.24 -2.17
CA ALA A 37 18.25 -8.91 -1.02
C ALA A 37 17.93 -7.51 -0.48
N PHE A 38 17.77 -6.53 -1.39
CA PHE A 38 17.37 -5.17 -1.05
C PHE A 38 16.01 -5.11 -0.34
N LEU A 39 14.98 -5.75 -0.90
CA LEU A 39 13.63 -5.73 -0.33
C LEU A 39 13.56 -6.48 1.00
N SER A 40 14.29 -7.59 1.16
CA SER A 40 14.38 -8.29 2.44
C SER A 40 15.03 -7.43 3.53
N ARG A 41 16.03 -6.61 3.18
CA ARG A 41 16.62 -5.62 4.08
C ARG A 41 15.65 -4.48 4.38
N ALA A 42 14.98 -3.95 3.36
CA ALA A 42 14.00 -2.88 3.48
C ALA A 42 12.78 -3.29 4.32
N ALA A 43 12.34 -4.55 4.25
CA ALA A 43 11.20 -5.08 5.00
C ALA A 43 11.29 -4.79 6.51
N LYS A 44 12.51 -4.79 7.07
CA LYS A 44 12.75 -4.44 8.48
C LYS A 44 12.33 -3.00 8.79
N THR A 45 12.54 -2.06 7.86
CA THR A 45 12.13 -0.66 8.01
C THR A 45 10.61 -0.52 7.96
N PHE A 46 9.94 -1.26 7.08
CA PHE A 46 8.48 -1.29 6.97
C PHE A 46 7.86 -1.86 8.25
N ARG A 47 8.33 -3.04 8.69
CA ARG A 47 7.89 -3.64 9.96
C ARG A 47 8.14 -2.74 11.15
N ALA A 48 9.33 -2.19 11.30
CA ALA A 48 9.64 -1.29 12.43
C ALA A 48 8.74 -0.04 12.47
N PHE A 49 8.25 0.43 11.33
CA PHE A 49 7.26 1.50 11.28
C PHE A 49 5.87 1.01 11.72
N SER A 50 5.39 -0.08 11.12
CA SER A 50 4.06 -0.64 11.42
C SER A 50 3.94 -1.14 12.85
N ASP A 51 4.96 -1.81 13.38
CA ASP A 51 4.99 -2.31 14.76
C ASP A 51 4.95 -1.16 15.78
N ARG A 52 5.53 0.00 15.43
CA ARG A 52 5.56 1.18 16.31
C ARG A 52 4.26 1.98 16.26
N THR A 53 3.63 2.08 15.09
CA THR A 53 2.54 3.03 14.84
C THR A 53 1.16 2.37 14.72
N GLY A 54 1.14 1.09 14.38
CA GLY A 54 -0.06 0.39 13.97
C GLY A 54 -0.51 0.67 12.53
N TYR A 55 0.14 1.57 11.80
CA TYR A 55 -0.24 1.91 10.43
C TYR A 55 0.55 1.12 9.40
N GLU A 56 -0.03 0.98 8.21
CA GLU A 56 0.70 0.48 7.06
C GLU A 56 1.77 1.46 6.59
N ALA A 57 2.89 0.90 6.12
CA ALA A 57 3.85 1.59 5.28
C ALA A 57 3.84 0.95 3.89
N CYS A 58 3.92 1.76 2.84
CA CYS A 58 3.94 1.27 1.46
C CYS A 58 4.89 2.08 0.58
N ALA A 59 5.35 1.46 -0.51
CA ALA A 59 6.13 2.10 -1.55
C ALA A 59 5.93 1.41 -2.91
N GLU A 60 6.07 2.19 -3.98
CA GLU A 60 6.37 1.66 -5.31
C GLU A 60 7.86 1.28 -5.38
N ILE A 61 8.16 0.13 -5.94
CA ILE A 61 9.53 -0.30 -6.20
C ILE A 61 10.02 0.39 -7.47
N ALA A 62 11.22 0.97 -7.41
CA ALA A 62 11.82 1.67 -8.53
C ALA A 62 13.22 1.16 -8.85
N THR A 63 13.68 1.39 -10.08
CA THR A 63 15.04 1.06 -10.50
C THR A 63 15.61 2.07 -11.50
N ASP A 64 16.93 2.26 -11.46
CA ASP A 64 17.71 2.95 -12.51
C ASP A 64 18.39 1.96 -13.48
N GLY A 65 18.04 0.66 -13.40
CA GLY A 65 18.67 -0.44 -14.14
C GLY A 65 19.91 -1.03 -13.47
N ALA A 66 20.51 -0.34 -12.50
CA ALA A 66 21.67 -0.82 -11.73
C ALA A 66 21.35 -1.04 -10.25
N ARG A 67 20.43 -0.24 -9.69
CA ARG A 67 20.02 -0.25 -8.29
C ARG A 67 18.50 -0.22 -8.18
N PHE A 68 18.03 -0.57 -7.00
CA PHE A 68 16.63 -0.48 -6.61
C PHE A 68 16.44 0.65 -5.58
N GLY A 69 15.23 1.19 -5.51
CA GLY A 69 14.91 2.23 -4.54
C GLY A 69 13.43 2.29 -4.18
N LEU A 70 13.17 2.90 -3.04
CA LEU A 70 11.84 3.07 -2.45
C LEU A 70 11.75 4.47 -1.85
N VAL A 71 10.64 5.17 -2.10
CA VAL A 71 10.19 6.25 -1.21
C VAL A 71 9.09 5.66 -0.34
N VAL A 72 9.43 5.35 0.91
CA VAL A 72 8.50 4.73 1.86
C VAL A 72 7.54 5.79 2.37
N THR A 73 6.25 5.48 2.28
CA THR A 73 5.16 6.38 2.70
C THR A 73 4.17 5.67 3.62
N THR A 74 3.32 6.45 4.27
CA THR A 74 2.16 5.96 5.02
C THR A 74 0.95 6.83 4.71
N SER A 75 -0.24 6.24 4.71
CA SER A 75 -1.51 6.97 4.65
C SER A 75 -2.17 7.12 6.04
N HIS A 76 -1.47 6.76 7.13
CA HIS A 76 -2.04 6.71 8.49
C HIS A 76 -3.33 5.85 8.57
N SER A 77 -3.28 4.71 7.88
CA SER A 77 -4.36 3.73 7.83
C SER A 77 -3.84 2.37 8.27
N HIS A 78 -4.70 1.63 8.97
CA HIS A 78 -4.43 0.31 9.52
C HIS A 78 -4.78 -0.82 8.54
N ILE A 79 -5.51 -0.52 7.45
CA ILE A 79 -6.11 -1.52 6.54
C ILE A 79 -5.70 -1.36 5.08
N GLY A 80 -4.87 -0.37 4.79
CA GLY A 80 -4.52 -0.01 3.43
C GLY A 80 -3.62 1.20 3.36
N CYS A 81 -2.81 1.26 2.31
CA CYS A 81 -1.87 2.34 2.06
C CYS A 81 -1.93 2.74 0.59
N ALA A 82 -2.11 4.03 0.34
CA ALA A 82 -2.22 4.55 -1.01
C ALA A 82 -0.83 4.61 -1.67
N VAL A 83 -0.50 3.60 -2.48
CA VAL A 83 0.76 3.56 -3.23
C VAL A 83 0.75 4.62 -4.34
N ASN A 84 1.60 5.65 -4.22
CA ASN A 84 1.85 6.60 -5.29
C ASN A 84 2.97 6.10 -6.22
N ARG A 85 2.60 5.58 -7.38
CA ARG A 85 3.54 5.01 -8.37
C ARG A 85 4.51 6.02 -8.98
N ALA A 86 4.18 7.31 -8.94
CA ALA A 86 5.08 8.36 -9.42
C ALA A 86 6.10 8.80 -8.36
N LEU A 87 5.90 8.41 -7.09
CA LEU A 87 6.77 8.79 -5.99
C LEU A 87 7.92 7.80 -5.84
N VAL A 88 8.95 8.01 -6.65
CA VAL A 88 10.15 7.17 -6.69
C VAL A 88 11.41 8.02 -6.47
N PRO A 89 12.56 7.43 -6.08
CA PRO A 89 13.80 8.17 -5.95
C PRO A 89 14.21 8.83 -7.29
N SER A 90 14.86 9.98 -7.22
CA SER A 90 15.27 10.74 -8.41
C SER A 90 16.11 9.89 -9.36
N GLY A 91 15.76 9.92 -10.66
CA GLY A 91 16.44 9.17 -11.70
C GLY A 91 16.06 7.69 -11.80
N MET A 92 15.15 7.21 -10.95
CA MET A 92 14.60 5.85 -11.03
C MET A 92 13.23 5.84 -11.69
N THR A 93 12.86 4.70 -12.27
CA THR A 93 11.54 4.44 -12.85
C THR A 93 10.82 3.36 -12.06
N ALA A 94 9.50 3.51 -11.88
CA ALA A 94 8.64 2.53 -11.25
C ALA A 94 8.69 1.18 -11.98
N THR A 95 8.71 0.07 -11.23
CA THR A 95 8.72 -1.29 -11.81
C THR A 95 7.31 -1.83 -12.02
N GLY A 96 6.28 -1.21 -11.44
CA GLY A 96 4.91 -1.72 -11.39
C GLY A 96 4.64 -2.66 -10.22
N GLU A 97 5.65 -2.92 -9.38
CA GLU A 97 5.56 -3.74 -8.17
C GLU A 97 5.55 -2.84 -6.94
N SER A 98 4.68 -3.14 -5.97
CA SER A 98 4.68 -2.46 -4.68
C SER A 98 5.30 -3.31 -3.57
N ILE A 99 5.62 -2.67 -2.46
CA ILE A 99 5.87 -3.32 -1.17
C ILE A 99 5.08 -2.62 -0.08
N HIS A 100 4.47 -3.38 0.82
CA HIS A 100 3.82 -2.83 2.01
C HIS A 100 4.02 -3.69 3.27
N SER A 101 3.61 -3.18 4.42
CA SER A 101 3.50 -3.92 5.67
C SER A 101 2.14 -3.68 6.30
N HIS A 102 1.53 -4.73 6.83
CA HIS A 102 0.32 -4.61 7.64
C HIS A 102 0.62 -4.06 9.03
N GLY A 103 -0.33 -3.28 9.54
CA GLY A 103 -0.28 -2.64 10.85
C GLY A 103 -0.70 -3.56 12.01
N ILE A 104 -1.82 -3.20 12.64
CA ILE A 104 -2.39 -3.89 13.81
C ILE A 104 -3.15 -5.15 13.37
N ASN A 105 -3.00 -6.25 14.12
CA ASN A 105 -3.68 -7.53 13.90
C ASN A 105 -4.87 -7.79 14.84
N THR A 106 -5.17 -6.82 15.69
CA THR A 106 -6.32 -6.81 16.60
C THR A 106 -7.37 -5.81 16.14
N ALA A 107 -8.55 -5.87 16.74
CA ALA A 107 -9.61 -4.93 16.48
C ALA A 107 -9.22 -3.49 16.85
N PHE A 108 -9.60 -2.51 16.03
CA PHE A 108 -9.25 -1.10 16.23
C PHE A 108 -10.41 -0.17 15.84
N HIS A 109 -10.32 1.09 16.29
CA HIS A 109 -11.18 2.16 15.81
C HIS A 109 -10.62 2.76 14.52
N PRO A 110 -11.39 2.81 13.43
CA PRO A 110 -10.87 3.25 12.15
C PRO A 110 -10.48 4.73 12.19
N SER A 111 -9.24 5.00 11.77
CA SER A 111 -8.70 6.33 11.52
C SER A 111 -9.54 7.06 10.47
N ARG A 112 -9.26 8.36 10.28
CA ARG A 112 -9.91 9.13 9.21
C ARG A 112 -9.70 8.49 7.84
N VAL A 113 -8.51 7.92 7.59
CA VAL A 113 -8.17 7.33 6.30
C VAL A 113 -8.72 5.91 6.16
N ASP A 114 -8.77 5.12 7.25
CA ASP A 114 -9.47 3.84 7.24
C ASP A 114 -10.94 4.02 6.84
N ARG A 115 -11.60 5.05 7.37
CA ARG A 115 -12.98 5.39 7.01
C ARG A 115 -13.14 5.72 5.54
N MET A 116 -12.16 6.42 4.94
CA MET A 116 -12.16 6.71 3.51
C MET A 116 -12.04 5.41 2.69
N PHE A 117 -11.14 4.49 3.08
CA PHE A 117 -11.01 3.18 2.42
C PHE A 117 -12.28 2.33 2.56
N LEU A 118 -12.93 2.36 3.72
CA LEU A 118 -14.15 1.58 4.00
C LEU A 118 -15.44 2.24 3.49
N GLY A 119 -15.37 3.47 2.95
CA GLY A 119 -16.56 4.22 2.57
C GLY A 119 -17.46 4.63 3.77
N ILE A 120 -16.91 4.65 4.99
CA ILE A 120 -17.61 5.12 6.18
C ILE A 120 -17.70 6.64 6.14
N PRO A 121 -18.89 7.26 6.30
CA PRO A 121 -19.01 8.72 6.33
C PRO A 121 -18.09 9.34 7.38
N LEU A 122 -17.32 10.36 7.00
CA LEU A 122 -16.41 11.04 7.94
C LEU A 122 -17.14 11.74 9.09
N THR A 123 -18.44 11.99 8.95
CA THR A 123 -19.34 12.55 9.97
C THR A 123 -19.86 11.49 10.96
N ALA A 124 -19.70 10.19 10.68
CA ALA A 124 -20.09 9.14 11.60
C ALA A 124 -19.28 9.21 12.91
N ARG A 125 -19.88 8.82 14.04
CA ARG A 125 -19.17 8.85 15.32
C ARG A 125 -17.93 7.94 15.30
N ALA A 126 -16.89 8.33 16.05
CA ALA A 126 -15.60 7.63 16.11
C ALA A 126 -15.74 6.15 16.52
N ASP A 127 -16.64 5.90 17.46
CA ASP A 127 -16.95 4.64 18.12
C ASP A 127 -18.01 3.80 17.40
N ALA A 128 -18.61 4.31 16.32
CA ALA A 128 -19.69 3.64 15.61
C ALA A 128 -19.23 2.39 14.84
N ALA A 129 -17.92 2.18 14.70
CA ALA A 129 -17.35 1.03 14.00
C ALA A 129 -16.09 0.55 14.70
N ILE A 130 -15.98 -0.77 14.82
CA ILE A 130 -14.77 -1.51 15.14
C ILE A 130 -14.45 -2.36 13.91
N VAL A 131 -13.19 -2.29 13.47
CA VAL A 131 -12.71 -3.03 12.30
C VAL A 131 -11.71 -4.07 12.78
N GLY A 132 -11.73 -5.25 12.19
CA GLY A 132 -10.73 -6.29 12.45
C GLY A 132 -9.38 -5.89 11.86
N GLY A 133 -8.30 -6.17 12.60
CA GLY A 133 -6.94 -5.96 12.10
C GLY A 133 -6.58 -6.86 10.91
N GLN A 134 -5.41 -6.62 10.34
CA GLN A 134 -4.87 -7.43 9.25
C GLN A 134 -3.85 -8.44 9.77
N ASP A 135 -3.79 -9.61 9.15
CA ASP A 135 -2.78 -10.61 9.46
C ASP A 135 -1.40 -10.14 8.96
N PRO A 136 -0.41 -9.90 9.84
CA PRO A 136 0.89 -9.38 9.43
C PRO A 136 1.74 -10.39 8.66
N GLU A 137 1.35 -11.66 8.64
CA GLU A 137 2.04 -12.72 7.93
C GLU A 137 1.43 -13.03 6.57
N HIS A 138 0.22 -12.56 6.25
CA HIS A 138 -0.50 -12.97 5.04
C HIS A 138 -1.13 -11.80 4.31
N PHE A 139 -1.16 -11.89 2.98
CA PHE A 139 -1.90 -10.92 2.17
C PHE A 139 -3.40 -11.07 2.44
N SER A 140 -4.11 -9.94 2.51
CA SER A 140 -5.57 -9.89 2.55
C SER A 140 -6.18 -10.09 1.17
N GLU A 141 -7.49 -10.34 1.11
CA GLU A 141 -8.23 -10.41 -0.17
C GLU A 141 -8.10 -9.10 -0.97
N THR A 142 -8.08 -7.96 -0.28
CA THR A 142 -7.88 -6.64 -0.90
C THR A 142 -6.49 -6.51 -1.52
N ASP A 143 -5.45 -7.07 -0.88
CA ASP A 143 -4.10 -7.03 -1.42
C ASP A 143 -3.99 -7.85 -2.71
N PHE A 144 -4.62 -9.03 -2.74
CA PHE A 144 -4.66 -9.87 -3.94
C PHE A 144 -5.44 -9.22 -5.09
N ALA A 145 -6.42 -8.37 -4.80
CA ALA A 145 -7.14 -7.58 -5.80
C ALA A 145 -6.34 -6.35 -6.29
N GLY A 146 -5.30 -5.97 -5.55
CA GLY A 146 -4.38 -4.88 -5.88
C GLY A 146 -3.34 -5.26 -6.94
N ALA A 147 -2.28 -4.45 -7.02
CA ALA A 147 -1.14 -4.77 -7.88
C ALA A 147 -0.29 -5.88 -7.26
N HIS A 148 0.36 -6.67 -8.11
CA HIS A 148 1.37 -7.64 -7.69
C HIS A 148 2.49 -6.94 -6.91
N GLY A 149 3.08 -7.64 -5.94
CA GLY A 149 4.01 -7.00 -5.04
C GLY A 149 4.41 -7.84 -3.84
N TYR A 150 5.02 -7.17 -2.87
CA TYR A 150 5.66 -7.77 -1.73
C TYR A 150 4.99 -7.35 -0.42
N LEU A 151 4.93 -8.29 0.53
CA LEU A 151 4.56 -8.02 1.91
C LEU A 151 5.79 -8.17 2.78
N ALA A 152 6.12 -7.11 3.51
CA ALA A 152 7.04 -7.15 4.63
C ALA A 152 6.30 -7.73 5.83
N THR A 153 6.66 -8.95 6.21
CA THR A 153 6.08 -9.70 7.33
C THR A 153 7.04 -9.72 8.52
N PRO A 154 6.58 -10.02 9.74
CA PRO A 154 7.47 -10.29 10.87
C PRO A 154 8.48 -11.40 10.58
N SER A 155 8.08 -12.44 9.84
CA SER A 155 8.95 -13.57 9.47
C SER A 155 9.86 -13.33 8.25
N GLY A 156 9.66 -12.25 7.49
CA GLY A 156 10.50 -11.93 6.33
C GLY A 156 9.76 -11.21 5.21
N LEU A 157 9.95 -11.71 3.98
CA LEU A 157 9.39 -11.12 2.77
C LEU A 157 8.54 -12.16 2.05
N LYS A 158 7.32 -11.77 1.69
CA LYS A 158 6.44 -12.56 0.82
C LYS A 158 6.15 -11.82 -0.47
N TYR A 159 5.75 -12.56 -1.50
CA TYR A 159 5.35 -12.03 -2.79
C TYR A 159 4.01 -12.61 -3.23
N GLN A 160 3.22 -11.82 -3.95
CA GLN A 160 2.00 -12.23 -4.62
C GLN A 160 1.88 -11.59 -6.02
N ASP A 161 1.23 -12.31 -6.92
CA ASP A 161 0.80 -11.96 -8.28
C ASP A 161 -0.64 -12.46 -8.50
N GLY A 162 -1.54 -12.03 -7.61
CA GLY A 162 -2.94 -12.42 -7.54
C GLY A 162 -3.24 -13.51 -6.51
N ALA A 163 -4.53 -13.77 -6.31
CA ALA A 163 -5.01 -14.76 -5.34
C ALA A 163 -4.41 -16.16 -5.59
N GLY A 164 -3.94 -16.81 -4.52
CA GLY A 164 -3.35 -18.16 -4.58
C GLY A 164 -1.88 -18.22 -5.02
N SER A 165 -1.23 -17.08 -5.29
CA SER A 165 0.18 -17.01 -5.71
C SER A 165 1.17 -16.67 -4.57
N GLU A 166 0.66 -16.47 -3.35
CA GLU A 166 1.48 -16.09 -2.19
C GLU A 166 2.63 -17.08 -1.98
N ARG A 167 3.85 -16.55 -1.85
CA ARG A 167 5.04 -17.35 -1.57
C ARG A 167 6.06 -16.59 -0.73
N VAL A 168 6.79 -17.33 0.09
CA VAL A 168 7.96 -16.82 0.81
C VAL A 168 9.08 -16.52 -0.17
N VAL A 169 9.70 -15.35 0.00
CA VAL A 169 10.89 -14.94 -0.74
C VAL A 169 12.10 -15.12 0.16
N LYS A 170 13.01 -16.01 -0.24
CA LYS A 170 14.26 -16.22 0.49
C LYS A 170 15.30 -15.23 -0.02
N ALA A 171 15.88 -14.46 0.90
CA ALA A 171 17.09 -13.70 0.58
C ALA A 171 18.22 -14.70 0.22
N PRO A 172 19.03 -14.39 -0.79
CA PRO A 172 20.25 -15.15 -1.08
C PRO A 172 21.27 -15.06 0.07
#